data_AF-A0A3S4B3K0-F1
#
_entry.id   AF-A0A3S4B3K0-F1
#
_cell.length_a   1.000
_cell.length_b   1.000
_cell.length_c   1.000
_cell.angle_alpha   90.00
_cell.angle_beta   90.00
_cell.angle_gamma   90.00
#
_symmetry.space_group_name_H-M   'P 1'
#
loop_
_entity.id
_entity.type
_entity.pdbx_description
1 polymer ?
#
loop_
_entity_poly.entity_id
_entity_poly.type
_entity_poly.pdbx_seq_one_letter_code
_entity_poly.pdbx_strand_id
1 'polypeptide(L)'
;MAKFTRLVLDSDGDLLLRVGFERAGEEALEVQVCSATMRRASPVWKAMLFGPWKESKPAEGDWVADLPEDDPWPILVILRIIHGAFDEVPEDLSLSELSRILVYTDKYDMVHVLRPMARRWVYAVNHPESSERGRIWFPYQLVSRAEHLTGQEHVLRLHAAWELGCEAVVAAEVTDLVFNLSVVGEDVTFGPESQKLSFGSHLGLSDLIDHVMELRGSLIQTLLDFYHEEVQSRMDRSTGCRNPKLDDPERDAALCTAAILGGIWQYLTDANTPFLPEKAEQYSRSANDLMCTLANMFCGLPLLDGHDICSPGVRYPAFQEETKKDERWMRPLLPHHLVSSEGPVAPWYAAYPAPRSPVATISRDEVLGMLKATPLGKRDFILIDLRRNDFEGGTIRGSINLPAQSLYPTLSTVYATLKAAGMRKVIFYCGSSTGRGSRATGWLADHLASVGDTDMQSLALAGGIKGWAAAGGEYVEWMDGYDATVWEKSAPGC
;
A
#
# COMPACT_ATOMS: atom_id res chain seq x y z
N MET A 1 -31.26 26.53 -7.18
CA MET A 1 -30.12 26.54 -8.11
C MET A 1 -28.87 26.70 -7.28
N ALA A 2 -27.87 25.82 -7.45
CA ALA A 2 -26.56 26.01 -6.82
C ALA A 2 -25.94 27.31 -7.33
N LYS A 3 -25.28 28.06 -6.45
CA LYS A 3 -24.58 29.30 -6.81
C LYS A 3 -23.17 28.91 -7.24
N PHE A 4 -22.80 29.26 -8.47
CA PHE A 4 -21.48 28.97 -9.02
C PHE A 4 -20.60 30.22 -9.01
N THR A 5 -19.33 30.05 -8.64
CA THR A 5 -18.27 31.04 -8.89
C THR A 5 -17.70 30.76 -10.29
N ARG A 6 -17.78 31.74 -11.19
CA ARG A 6 -17.38 31.57 -12.59
C ARG A 6 -15.93 32.01 -12.82
N LEU A 7 -15.13 31.15 -13.44
CA LEU A 7 -13.75 31.40 -13.83
C LEU A 7 -13.51 31.08 -15.31
N VAL A 8 -12.55 31.76 -15.93
CA VAL A 8 -12.13 31.51 -17.31
C VAL A 8 -10.64 31.22 -17.30
N LEU A 9 -10.26 29.96 -17.52
CA LEU A 9 -8.85 29.57 -17.65
C LEU A 9 -8.36 29.65 -19.09
N ASP A 10 -9.27 29.45 -20.05
CA ASP A 10 -8.99 29.59 -21.47
C ASP A 10 -10.12 30.39 -22.12
N SER A 11 -9.81 31.58 -22.66
CA SER A 11 -10.78 32.45 -23.33
C SER A 11 -11.33 31.83 -24.62
N ASP A 12 -10.54 30.97 -25.26
CA ASP A 12 -10.92 30.19 -26.45
C ASP A 12 -11.42 28.79 -26.07
N GLY A 13 -11.58 28.52 -24.77
CA GLY A 13 -12.03 27.25 -24.22
C GLY A 13 -13.43 26.87 -24.72
N ASP A 14 -13.58 25.62 -25.14
CA ASP A 14 -14.80 25.07 -25.75
C ASP A 14 -15.63 24.21 -24.79
N LEU A 15 -15.23 24.12 -23.52
CA LEU A 15 -15.88 23.32 -22.48
C LEU A 15 -16.11 24.16 -21.21
N LEU A 16 -17.32 24.07 -20.66
CA LEU A 16 -17.67 24.61 -19.35
C LEU A 16 -17.76 23.47 -18.33
N LEU A 17 -16.85 23.45 -17.37
CA LEU A 17 -16.79 22.41 -16.33
C LEU A 17 -17.44 22.92 -15.04
N ARG A 18 -18.45 22.21 -14.53
CA ARG A 18 -19.13 22.53 -13.26
C ARG A 18 -18.75 21.53 -12.19
N VAL A 19 -18.19 22.00 -11.08
CA VAL A 19 -17.57 21.16 -10.04
C VAL A 19 -18.20 21.42 -8.68
N GLY A 20 -18.49 20.35 -7.93
CA GLY A 20 -18.75 20.39 -6.49
C GLY A 20 -20.11 20.91 -6.05
N PHE A 21 -21.12 20.99 -6.93
CA PHE A 21 -22.43 21.53 -6.59
C PHE A 21 -23.32 20.61 -5.73
N GLU A 22 -22.89 19.37 -5.47
CA GLU A 22 -23.54 18.45 -4.52
C GLU A 22 -22.80 18.35 -3.18
N ARG A 23 -21.67 19.05 -3.01
CA ARG A 23 -20.93 19.10 -1.74
C ARG A 23 -21.53 20.12 -0.78
N ALA A 24 -21.82 19.70 0.44
CA ALA A 24 -22.41 20.57 1.46
C ALA A 24 -21.37 21.57 2.00
N GLY A 25 -21.62 22.88 1.84
CA GLY A 25 -20.83 23.94 2.49
C GLY A 25 -19.67 24.51 1.69
N GLU A 26 -19.41 24.02 0.46
CA GLU A 26 -18.37 24.54 -0.44
C GLU A 26 -18.99 25.34 -1.60
N GLU A 27 -18.28 26.36 -2.10
CA GLU A 27 -18.72 27.10 -3.29
C GLU A 27 -18.51 26.25 -4.54
N ALA A 28 -19.59 25.95 -5.26
CA ALA A 28 -19.53 25.27 -6.54
C ALA A 28 -18.80 26.13 -7.57
N LEU A 29 -18.05 25.50 -8.46
CA LEU A 29 -17.20 26.18 -9.42
C LEU A 29 -17.66 25.92 -10.85
N GLU A 30 -17.71 26.97 -11.67
CA GLU A 30 -17.96 26.89 -13.10
C GLU A 30 -16.73 27.45 -13.84
N VAL A 31 -16.00 26.60 -14.56
CA VAL A 31 -14.73 26.96 -15.19
C VAL A 31 -14.78 26.74 -16.70
N GLN A 32 -14.48 27.77 -17.48
CA GLN A 32 -14.26 27.64 -18.91
C GLN A 32 -12.83 27.14 -19.19
N VAL A 33 -12.72 26.01 -19.88
CA VAL A 33 -11.46 25.27 -20.11
C VAL A 33 -11.35 24.78 -21.56
N CYS A 34 -10.14 24.42 -21.97
CA CYS A 34 -9.88 23.80 -23.27
C CYS A 34 -10.02 22.28 -23.17
N SER A 35 -11.02 21.71 -23.85
CA SER A 35 -11.25 20.26 -23.86
C SER A 35 -10.06 19.47 -24.43
N ALA A 36 -9.32 20.05 -25.39
CA ALA A 36 -8.14 19.42 -25.97
C ALA A 36 -6.99 19.32 -24.96
N THR A 37 -6.85 20.30 -24.07
CA THR A 37 -5.87 20.30 -22.98
C THR A 37 -6.24 19.24 -21.94
N MET A 38 -7.51 19.19 -21.52
CA MET A 38 -8.05 18.15 -20.64
C MET A 38 -7.76 16.73 -21.17
N ARG A 39 -8.04 16.51 -22.46
CA ARG A 39 -7.82 15.24 -23.17
C ARG A 39 -6.36 14.79 -23.20
N ARG A 40 -5.41 15.74 -23.31
CA ARG A 40 -3.98 15.43 -23.36
C ARG A 40 -3.45 15.10 -21.96
N ALA A 41 -3.96 15.77 -20.93
CA ALA A 41 -3.49 15.63 -19.57
C ALA A 41 -3.96 14.32 -18.91
N SER A 42 -5.18 13.85 -19.19
CA SER A 42 -5.76 12.70 -18.51
C SER A 42 -6.38 11.70 -19.48
N PRO A 43 -6.04 10.40 -19.40
CA PRO A 43 -6.76 9.36 -20.13
C PRO A 43 -8.21 9.20 -19.63
N VAL A 44 -8.46 9.47 -18.34
CA VAL A 44 -9.80 9.44 -17.75
C VAL A 44 -10.66 10.58 -18.32
N TRP A 45 -10.17 11.82 -18.32
CA TRP A 45 -10.91 12.93 -18.93
C TRP A 45 -11.04 12.77 -20.44
N LYS A 46 -10.05 12.22 -21.12
CA LYS A 46 -10.18 11.85 -22.54
C LYS A 46 -11.34 10.90 -22.76
N ALA A 47 -11.44 9.84 -21.95
CA ALA A 47 -12.53 8.88 -22.06
C ALA A 47 -13.87 9.50 -21.67
N MET A 48 -13.91 10.34 -20.64
CA MET A 48 -15.12 10.99 -20.12
C MET A 48 -15.70 12.04 -21.09
N LEU A 49 -14.85 12.90 -21.66
CA LEU A 49 -15.27 14.05 -22.48
C LEU A 49 -15.48 13.70 -23.97
N PHE A 50 -14.84 12.63 -24.46
CA PHE A 50 -14.89 12.24 -25.88
C PHE A 50 -15.40 10.81 -26.07
N GLY A 51 -15.96 10.21 -25.02
CA GLY A 51 -16.53 8.87 -25.02
C GLY A 51 -18.05 8.87 -25.11
N PRO A 52 -18.72 7.82 -24.61
CA PRO A 52 -20.18 7.70 -24.65
C PRO A 52 -20.87 8.25 -23.37
N TRP A 53 -20.18 9.08 -22.59
CA TRP A 53 -20.68 9.53 -21.28
C TRP A 53 -21.51 10.80 -21.36
N LYS A 54 -22.26 11.10 -20.29
CA LYS A 54 -23.12 12.28 -20.20
C LYS A 54 -22.33 13.60 -20.33
N GLU A 55 -21.07 13.60 -19.91
CA GLU A 55 -20.14 14.73 -19.95
C GLU A 55 -19.54 14.95 -21.35
N SER A 56 -19.84 14.08 -22.32
CA SER A 56 -19.24 14.12 -23.65
C SER A 56 -19.76 15.28 -24.50
N LYS A 57 -18.99 15.67 -25.51
CA LYS A 57 -19.34 16.78 -26.40
C LYS A 57 -20.72 16.56 -27.05
N PRO A 58 -21.70 17.46 -26.86
CA PRO A 58 -23.01 17.34 -27.49
C PRO A 58 -22.92 17.59 -29.01
N ALA A 59 -23.88 17.04 -29.76
CA ALA A 59 -23.97 17.27 -31.21
C ALA A 59 -24.32 18.73 -31.56
N GLU A 60 -25.13 19.38 -30.72
CA GLU A 60 -25.53 20.78 -30.85
C GLU A 60 -25.64 21.42 -29.46
N GLY A 61 -25.32 22.73 -29.38
CA GLY A 61 -25.41 23.52 -28.15
C GLY A 61 -24.09 23.67 -27.39
N ASP A 62 -24.16 24.34 -26.24
CA ASP A 62 -23.02 24.59 -25.35
C ASP A 62 -22.55 23.29 -24.70
N TRP A 63 -21.23 23.08 -24.67
CA TRP A 63 -20.66 21.89 -24.04
C TRP A 63 -20.42 22.15 -22.54
N VAL A 64 -21.26 21.53 -21.71
CA VAL A 64 -21.15 21.59 -20.25
C VAL A 64 -20.93 20.19 -19.70
N ALA A 65 -19.91 20.02 -18.85
CA ALA A 65 -19.62 18.77 -18.14
C ALA A 65 -19.74 18.97 -16.63
N ASP A 66 -20.37 18.00 -15.94
CA ASP A 66 -20.67 18.08 -14.52
C ASP A 66 -19.81 17.10 -13.70
N LEU A 67 -19.19 17.61 -12.64
CA LEU A 67 -18.46 16.84 -11.63
C LEU A 67 -19.05 17.17 -10.24
N PRO A 68 -20.27 16.68 -9.94
CA PRO A 68 -21.06 17.12 -8.78
C PRO A 68 -20.40 16.86 -7.42
N GLU A 69 -19.72 15.72 -7.28
CA GLU A 69 -19.14 15.23 -6.03
C GLU A 69 -17.68 15.67 -5.81
N ASP A 70 -17.06 16.23 -6.84
CA ASP A 70 -15.65 16.61 -6.81
C ASP A 70 -15.42 17.88 -6.01
N ASP A 71 -14.29 17.91 -5.30
CA ASP A 71 -13.83 19.08 -4.56
C ASP A 71 -13.37 20.16 -5.56
N PRO A 72 -13.97 21.37 -5.53
CA PRO A 72 -13.63 22.43 -6.46
C PRO A 72 -12.16 22.88 -6.38
N TRP A 73 -11.57 22.87 -5.18
CA TRP A 73 -10.25 23.47 -4.97
C TRP A 73 -9.10 22.64 -5.59
N PRO A 74 -8.96 21.33 -5.33
CA PRO A 74 -7.96 20.50 -5.98
C PRO A 74 -8.12 20.47 -7.50
N ILE A 75 -9.36 20.38 -7.98
CA ILE A 75 -9.65 20.39 -9.42
C ILE A 75 -9.17 21.69 -10.04
N LEU A 76 -9.46 22.85 -9.43
CA LEU A 76 -8.99 24.14 -9.94
C LEU A 76 -7.45 24.21 -10.01
N VAL A 77 -6.74 23.72 -8.99
CA VAL A 77 -5.27 23.66 -9.00
C VAL A 77 -4.76 22.81 -10.16
N ILE A 78 -5.33 21.61 -10.35
CA ILE A 78 -4.96 20.72 -11.46
C ILE A 78 -5.24 21.38 -12.81
N LEU A 79 -6.40 22.03 -12.98
CA LEU A 79 -6.77 22.73 -14.19
C LEU A 79 -5.80 23.88 -14.51
N ARG A 80 -5.41 24.68 -13.50
CA ARG A 80 -4.41 25.75 -13.66
C ARG A 80 -3.07 25.20 -14.16
N ILE A 81 -2.61 24.08 -13.60
CA ILE A 81 -1.36 23.43 -14.02
C ILE A 81 -1.43 23.03 -15.50
N ILE A 82 -2.47 22.30 -15.90
CA ILE A 82 -2.53 21.75 -17.26
C ILE A 82 -2.81 22.83 -18.31
N HIS A 83 -3.42 23.95 -17.93
CA HIS A 83 -3.64 25.13 -18.79
C HIS A 83 -2.47 26.14 -18.75
N GLY A 84 -1.44 25.89 -17.95
CA GLY A 84 -0.25 26.74 -17.88
C GLY A 84 -0.46 28.06 -17.11
N ALA A 85 -1.52 28.18 -16.31
CA ALA A 85 -1.80 29.31 -15.44
C ALA A 85 -0.98 29.24 -14.14
N PHE A 86 0.35 29.14 -14.27
CA PHE A 86 1.27 28.89 -13.14
C PHE A 86 1.31 30.02 -12.12
N ASP A 87 1.03 31.26 -12.52
CA ASP A 87 0.95 32.42 -11.62
C ASP A 87 -0.17 32.29 -10.57
N GLU A 88 -1.15 31.42 -10.82
CA GLU A 88 -2.26 31.15 -9.91
C GLU A 88 -2.15 29.78 -9.20
N VAL A 89 -1.09 29.02 -9.48
CA VAL A 89 -0.81 27.75 -8.79
C VAL A 89 -0.18 28.06 -7.44
N PRO A 90 -0.67 27.49 -6.32
CA PRO A 90 -0.08 27.73 -5.01
C PRO A 90 1.41 27.40 -4.99
N GLU A 91 2.23 28.34 -4.57
CA GLU A 91 3.66 28.12 -4.41
C GLU A 91 3.96 27.11 -3.29
N ASP A 92 3.21 27.21 -2.19
CA ASP A 92 3.38 26.42 -0.99
C ASP A 92 2.03 25.77 -0.61
N LEU A 93 2.09 24.54 -0.09
CA LEU A 93 0.92 23.74 0.29
C LEU A 93 1.14 23.12 1.67
N SER A 94 0.08 23.01 2.45
CA SER A 94 0.05 22.10 3.59
C SER A 94 -0.01 20.63 3.12
N LEU A 95 0.37 19.69 3.99
CA LEU A 95 0.28 18.25 3.69
C LEU A 95 -1.15 17.79 3.40
N SER A 96 -2.13 18.37 4.08
CA SER A 96 -3.55 18.08 3.85
C SER A 96 -3.98 18.52 2.44
N GLU A 97 -3.58 19.73 2.02
CA GLU A 97 -3.86 20.25 0.69
C GLU A 97 -3.17 19.43 -0.41
N LEU A 98 -1.89 19.08 -0.23
CA LEU A 98 -1.15 18.24 -1.16
C LEU A 98 -1.79 16.85 -1.27
N SER A 99 -2.20 16.25 -0.15
CA SER A 99 -2.91 14.97 -0.14
C SER A 99 -4.24 15.05 -0.90
N ARG A 100 -5.02 16.12 -0.71
CA ARG A 100 -6.26 16.36 -1.48
C ARG A 100 -5.99 16.41 -2.97
N ILE A 101 -4.96 17.14 -3.42
CA ILE A 101 -4.58 17.19 -4.84
C ILE A 101 -4.19 15.79 -5.35
N LEU A 102 -3.41 15.04 -4.59
CA LEU A 102 -2.97 13.70 -4.97
C LEU A 102 -4.14 12.74 -5.20
N VAL A 103 -5.16 12.76 -4.32
CA VAL A 103 -6.38 11.95 -4.48
C VAL A 103 -7.07 12.20 -5.82
N TYR A 104 -7.22 13.47 -6.21
CA TYR A 104 -7.85 13.80 -7.49
C TYR A 104 -6.94 13.54 -8.69
N THR A 105 -5.62 13.72 -8.56
CA THR A 105 -4.72 13.32 -9.64
C THR A 105 -4.61 11.81 -9.80
N ASP A 106 -4.76 11.01 -8.75
CA ASP A 106 -4.87 9.55 -8.84
C ASP A 106 -6.20 9.15 -9.51
N LYS A 107 -7.33 9.69 -9.02
CA LYS A 107 -8.67 9.48 -9.60
C LYS A 107 -8.72 9.69 -11.11
N TYR A 108 -8.01 10.71 -11.59
CA TYR A 108 -7.99 11.08 -13.01
C TYR A 108 -6.73 10.64 -13.76
N ASP A 109 -5.86 9.83 -13.15
CA ASP A 109 -4.61 9.33 -13.76
C ASP A 109 -3.73 10.47 -14.32
N MET A 110 -3.41 11.41 -13.45
CA MET A 110 -2.72 12.68 -13.71
C MET A 110 -1.57 12.97 -12.76
N VAL A 111 -1.14 12.02 -11.91
CA VAL A 111 -0.04 12.28 -10.93
C VAL A 111 1.21 12.86 -11.61
N HIS A 112 1.48 12.43 -12.85
CA HIS A 112 2.59 12.93 -13.67
C HIS A 112 2.57 14.45 -13.93
N VAL A 113 1.41 15.11 -13.93
CA VAL A 113 1.29 16.56 -14.16
C VAL A 113 1.84 17.37 -12.98
N LEU A 114 1.95 16.76 -11.79
CA LEU A 114 2.42 17.41 -10.57
C LEU A 114 3.95 17.45 -10.46
N ARG A 115 4.67 16.66 -11.29
CA ARG A 115 6.14 16.52 -11.22
C ARG A 115 6.90 17.85 -11.23
N PRO A 116 6.52 18.89 -12.00
CA PRO A 116 7.25 20.17 -11.96
C PRO A 116 7.15 20.88 -10.60
N MET A 117 6.06 20.68 -9.86
CA MET A 117 5.81 21.29 -8.55
C MET A 117 6.26 20.39 -7.38
N ALA A 118 6.45 19.10 -7.64
CA ALA A 118 6.76 18.07 -6.65
C ALA A 118 7.88 18.44 -5.68
N ARG A 119 9.02 18.88 -6.21
CA ARG A 119 10.18 19.27 -5.39
C ARG A 119 9.87 20.46 -4.49
N ARG A 120 9.02 21.39 -4.90
CA ARG A 120 8.67 22.51 -4.03
C ARG A 120 7.68 22.05 -2.98
N TRP A 121 6.57 21.44 -3.39
CA TRP A 121 5.50 21.08 -2.46
C TRP A 121 5.89 20.04 -1.41
N VAL A 122 6.75 19.06 -1.75
CA VAL A 122 7.18 18.02 -0.79
C VAL A 122 8.28 18.52 0.17
N TYR A 123 9.12 19.47 -0.26
CA TYR A 123 10.22 20.01 0.55
C TYR A 123 9.85 21.28 1.33
N ALA A 124 8.97 22.13 0.78
CA ALA A 124 8.50 23.37 1.43
C ALA A 124 7.66 23.09 2.67
N VAL A 125 7.00 21.94 2.74
CA VAL A 125 6.26 21.44 3.92
C VAL A 125 7.12 21.46 5.20
N ASN A 126 8.45 21.44 5.10
CA ASN A 126 9.35 21.45 6.26
C ASN A 126 9.76 22.83 6.77
N HIS A 127 9.39 23.92 6.11
CA HIS A 127 9.87 25.26 6.47
C HIS A 127 8.79 26.33 6.28
N PRO A 128 7.82 26.46 7.19
CA PRO A 128 6.83 27.53 7.13
C PRO A 128 7.46 28.94 7.21
N GLU A 129 8.72 29.09 7.62
CA GLU A 129 9.39 30.40 7.77
C GLU A 129 10.47 30.76 6.72
N SER A 130 10.87 29.88 5.80
CA SER A 130 11.99 30.21 4.88
C SER A 130 11.52 30.79 3.54
N SER A 131 10.93 31.98 3.58
CA SER A 131 10.75 32.85 2.41
C SER A 131 12.02 33.65 2.03
N GLU A 132 13.14 33.43 2.72
CA GLU A 132 14.40 34.12 2.40
C GLU A 132 15.31 33.28 1.49
N ARG A 133 15.49 33.79 0.27
CA ARG A 133 16.45 33.34 -0.74
C ARG A 133 17.82 32.98 -0.15
N GLY A 134 18.22 31.74 -0.37
CA GLY A 134 19.61 31.37 -0.55
C GLY A 134 20.35 30.94 0.71
N ARG A 135 20.29 29.66 1.04
CA ARG A 135 21.42 28.95 1.63
C ARG A 135 21.60 27.58 0.97
N ILE A 136 22.87 27.28 0.73
CA ILE A 136 23.39 26.09 0.06
C ILE A 136 22.98 24.83 0.85
N TRP A 137 22.36 23.89 0.12
CA TRP A 137 21.70 22.69 0.61
C TRP A 137 22.71 21.57 0.92
N PHE A 138 22.73 21.06 2.16
CA PHE A 138 23.51 19.88 2.55
C PHE A 138 22.54 18.73 2.95
N PRO A 139 22.59 17.56 2.28
CA PRO A 139 21.53 16.55 2.36
C PRO A 139 21.43 15.74 3.67
N TYR A 140 22.38 15.83 4.60
CA TYR A 140 22.49 14.80 5.67
C TYR A 140 22.48 15.32 7.12
N GLN A 141 22.38 16.63 7.37
CA GLN A 141 22.59 17.15 8.74
C GLN A 141 21.54 18.14 9.27
N LEU A 142 20.36 18.24 8.63
CA LEU A 142 19.32 19.20 9.05
C LEU A 142 17.90 18.61 9.01
N VAL A 143 17.72 17.36 9.45
CA VAL A 143 16.38 16.81 9.77
C VAL A 143 16.02 17.04 11.25
N SER A 144 16.93 17.54 12.08
CA SER A 144 16.70 17.72 13.52
C SER A 144 15.95 19.00 13.92
N ARG A 145 15.22 19.65 12.99
CA ARG A 145 14.47 20.88 13.28
C ARG A 145 13.23 21.08 12.42
N ALA A 146 12.61 20.00 11.93
CA ALA A 146 11.19 20.08 11.58
C ALA A 146 10.43 20.28 12.89
N GLU A 147 9.72 21.40 13.02
CA GLU A 147 8.67 21.53 14.03
C GLU A 147 7.74 20.32 13.90
N HIS A 148 7.38 19.73 15.04
CA HIS A 148 6.90 18.36 15.19
C HIS A 148 5.77 17.98 14.21
N LEU A 149 6.13 17.31 13.11
CA LEU A 149 5.13 16.59 12.31
C LEU A 149 4.48 15.55 13.21
N THR A 150 3.16 15.51 13.20
CA THR A 150 2.39 14.41 13.76
C THR A 150 2.73 13.12 13.00
N GLY A 151 2.53 11.96 13.61
CA GLY A 151 2.74 10.69 12.91
C GLY A 151 1.90 10.54 11.64
N GLN A 152 0.70 11.15 11.61
CA GLN A 152 -0.15 11.13 10.42
C GLN A 152 0.44 11.98 9.28
N GLU A 153 1.08 13.10 9.61
CA GLU A 153 1.76 13.95 8.65
C GLU A 153 2.99 13.26 8.04
N HIS A 154 3.75 12.49 8.82
CA HIS A 154 4.81 11.62 8.29
C HIS A 154 4.27 10.64 7.23
N VAL A 155 3.13 9.98 7.50
CA VAL A 155 2.49 9.05 6.55
C VAL A 155 2.02 9.77 5.27
N LEU A 156 1.36 10.92 5.41
CA LEU A 156 0.91 11.72 4.26
C LEU A 156 2.08 12.21 3.41
N ARG A 157 3.17 12.61 4.07
CA ARG A 157 4.38 13.09 3.41
C ARG A 157 5.12 11.97 2.69
N LEU A 158 5.20 10.79 3.29
CA LEU A 158 5.74 9.59 2.64
C LEU A 158 4.96 9.26 1.37
N HIS A 159 3.63 9.22 1.45
CA HIS A 159 2.76 8.97 0.30
C HIS A 159 2.98 10.01 -0.81
N ALA A 160 3.00 11.29 -0.47
CA ALA A 160 3.23 12.35 -1.45
C ALA A 160 4.62 12.25 -2.10
N ALA A 161 5.66 11.98 -1.30
CA ALA A 161 7.01 11.81 -1.80
C ALA A 161 7.13 10.60 -2.72
N TRP A 162 6.43 9.51 -2.40
CA TRP A 162 6.37 8.29 -3.19
C TRP A 162 5.77 8.53 -4.57
N GLU A 163 4.53 9.05 -4.61
CA GLU A 163 3.77 9.31 -5.85
C GLU A 163 4.51 10.29 -6.78
N LEU A 164 5.20 11.26 -6.18
CA LEU A 164 5.91 12.30 -6.91
C LEU A 164 7.37 11.95 -7.24
N GLY A 165 7.86 10.78 -6.83
CA GLY A 165 9.24 10.32 -7.08
C GLY A 165 10.31 11.13 -6.35
N CYS A 166 10.01 11.68 -5.16
CA CYS A 166 10.94 12.44 -4.32
C CYS A 166 11.74 11.52 -3.40
N GLU A 167 12.70 10.79 -3.98
CA GLU A 167 13.46 9.71 -3.34
C GLU A 167 14.14 10.09 -2.02
N ALA A 168 14.78 11.26 -1.95
CA ALA A 168 15.46 11.72 -0.73
C ALA A 168 14.48 11.93 0.43
N VAL A 169 13.24 12.35 0.14
CA VAL A 169 12.21 12.53 1.15
C VAL A 169 11.62 11.19 1.55
N VAL A 170 11.39 10.26 0.60
CA VAL A 170 11.01 8.88 0.92
C VAL A 170 12.03 8.24 1.87
N ALA A 171 13.33 8.40 1.59
CA ALA A 171 14.39 7.88 2.46
C ALA A 171 14.34 8.43 3.89
N ALA A 172 14.17 9.75 4.02
CA ALA A 172 14.06 10.40 5.31
C ALA A 172 12.81 9.93 6.09
N GLU A 173 11.64 9.92 5.44
CA GLU A 173 10.38 9.53 6.09
C GLU A 173 10.36 8.06 6.51
N VAL A 174 10.87 7.15 5.67
CA VAL A 174 10.99 5.74 6.06
C VAL A 174 11.93 5.58 7.24
N THR A 175 13.07 6.29 7.25
CA THR A 175 13.98 6.26 8.40
C THR A 175 13.25 6.73 9.67
N ASP A 176 12.58 7.89 9.62
CA ASP A 176 11.88 8.43 10.79
C ASP A 176 10.78 7.48 11.28
N LEU A 177 10.00 6.88 10.38
CA LEU A 177 8.96 5.91 10.73
C LEU A 177 9.54 4.62 11.32
N VAL A 178 10.57 4.03 10.71
CA VAL A 178 11.22 2.81 11.21
C VAL A 178 11.72 2.98 12.65
N PHE A 179 12.25 4.16 12.98
CA PHE A 179 12.81 4.42 14.31
C PHE A 179 11.76 4.79 15.37
N ASN A 180 10.66 5.43 14.98
CA ASN A 180 9.74 6.08 15.93
C ASN A 180 8.34 5.43 16.02
N LEU A 181 8.02 4.47 15.16
CA LEU A 181 6.73 3.77 15.23
C LEU A 181 6.66 2.78 16.41
N SER A 182 5.53 2.78 17.09
CA SER A 182 5.17 1.82 18.15
C SER A 182 3.97 0.98 17.70
N VAL A 183 3.88 -0.26 18.16
CA VAL A 183 2.83 -1.21 17.79
C VAL A 183 2.25 -1.85 19.05
N VAL A 184 0.97 -1.62 19.31
CA VAL A 184 0.24 -2.19 20.46
C VAL A 184 -0.97 -2.95 19.92
N GLY A 185 -0.85 -4.28 19.84
CA GLY A 185 -1.87 -5.10 19.19
C GLY A 185 -1.93 -4.80 17.69
N GLU A 186 -3.08 -4.34 17.21
CA GLU A 186 -3.27 -3.90 15.81
C GLU A 186 -3.06 -2.38 15.62
N ASP A 187 -2.85 -1.64 16.72
CA ASP A 187 -2.72 -0.19 16.67
C ASP A 187 -1.27 0.22 16.47
N VAL A 188 -1.04 1.06 15.46
CA VAL A 188 0.26 1.67 15.17
C VAL A 188 0.22 3.14 15.57
N THR A 189 1.20 3.59 16.35
CA THR A 189 1.34 4.98 16.81
C THR A 189 2.75 5.51 16.54
N PHE A 190 2.96 6.82 16.65
CA PHE A 190 4.25 7.47 16.37
C PHE A 190 4.69 8.34 17.54
N GLY A 191 5.93 8.14 18.01
CA GLY A 191 6.50 8.93 19.09
C GLY A 191 5.75 8.77 20.43
N PRO A 192 5.88 9.74 21.36
CA PRO A 192 5.21 9.68 22.66
C PRO A 192 3.70 9.93 22.58
N GLU A 193 3.19 10.40 21.44
CA GLU A 193 1.77 10.63 21.22
C GLU A 193 1.06 9.31 20.88
N SER A 194 0.02 8.97 21.64
CA SER A 194 -0.74 7.72 21.46
C SER A 194 -1.82 7.82 20.36
N GLN A 195 -1.64 8.68 19.37
CA GLN A 195 -2.61 8.79 18.29
C GLN A 195 -2.42 7.64 17.30
N LYS A 196 -3.50 6.87 17.09
CA LYS A 196 -3.53 5.80 16.09
C LYS A 196 -3.34 6.39 14.69
N LEU A 197 -2.39 5.83 13.95
CA LEU A 197 -2.15 6.19 12.57
C LEU A 197 -3.19 5.55 11.63
N SER A 198 -3.58 6.33 10.62
CA SER A 198 -4.38 5.85 9.50
C SER A 198 -3.50 5.76 8.26
N PHE A 199 -3.30 4.54 7.78
CA PHE A 199 -2.68 4.29 6.49
C PHE A 199 -3.83 4.25 5.46
N GLY A 200 -4.01 5.34 4.73
CA GLY A 200 -5.09 5.46 3.74
C GLY A 200 -5.07 4.31 2.71
N SER A 201 -6.20 4.01 2.10
CA SER A 201 -6.36 2.87 1.17
C SER A 201 -5.88 3.14 -0.27
N HIS A 202 -4.99 4.11 -0.47
CA HIS A 202 -4.50 4.50 -1.80
C HIS A 202 -3.41 3.52 -2.30
N LEU A 203 -3.43 3.20 -3.59
CA LEU A 203 -2.58 2.18 -4.24
C LEU A 203 -1.09 2.42 -3.95
N GLY A 204 -0.32 1.35 -3.67
CA GLY A 204 1.14 1.39 -3.46
C GLY A 204 1.60 1.72 -2.04
N LEU A 205 0.76 2.35 -1.22
CA LEU A 205 1.11 2.70 0.16
C LEU A 205 1.11 1.50 1.11
N SER A 206 0.26 0.49 0.87
CA SER A 206 0.21 -0.73 1.71
C SER A 206 1.55 -1.46 1.74
N ASP A 207 2.13 -1.69 0.56
CA ASP A 207 3.38 -2.43 0.40
C ASP A 207 4.55 -1.64 1.01
N LEU A 208 4.51 -0.31 0.90
CA LEU A 208 5.50 0.58 1.51
C LEU A 208 5.40 0.57 3.04
N ILE A 209 4.19 0.58 3.61
CA ILE A 209 3.99 0.50 5.06
C ILE A 209 4.36 -0.87 5.60
N ASP A 210 4.01 -1.95 4.90
CA ASP A 210 4.44 -3.30 5.26
C ASP A 210 5.97 -3.40 5.28
N HIS A 211 6.63 -2.79 4.30
CA HIS A 211 8.09 -2.72 4.26
C HIS A 211 8.67 -1.89 5.44
N VAL A 212 8.07 -0.76 5.79
CA VAL A 212 8.44 0.02 6.99
C VAL A 212 8.28 -0.83 8.26
N MET A 213 7.22 -1.64 8.36
CA MET A 213 6.98 -2.52 9.52
C MET A 213 8.02 -3.64 9.60
N GLU A 214 8.39 -4.23 8.47
CA GLU A 214 9.45 -5.24 8.37
C GLU A 214 10.81 -4.67 8.80
N LEU A 215 11.18 -3.50 8.27
CA LEU A 215 12.42 -2.81 8.63
C LEU A 215 12.46 -2.44 10.12
N ARG A 216 11.35 -1.93 10.67
CA ARG A 216 11.19 -1.69 12.11
C ARG A 216 11.44 -2.95 12.91
N GLY A 217 10.82 -4.08 12.54
CA GLY A 217 11.00 -5.36 13.21
C GLY A 217 12.47 -5.81 13.19
N SER A 218 13.13 -5.66 12.04
CA SER A 218 14.56 -6.00 11.88
C SER A 218 15.48 -5.13 12.74
N LEU A 219 15.22 -3.81 12.82
CA LEU A 219 15.95 -2.89 13.67
C LEU A 219 15.78 -3.25 15.16
N ILE A 220 14.54 -3.48 15.60
CA ILE A 220 14.27 -3.88 16.99
C ILE A 220 14.97 -5.19 17.32
N GLN A 221 14.93 -6.19 16.42
CA GLN A 221 15.62 -7.46 16.64
C GLN A 221 17.13 -7.25 16.78
N THR A 222 17.74 -6.43 15.92
CA THR A 222 19.17 -6.10 15.99
C THR A 222 19.55 -5.49 17.36
N LEU A 223 18.69 -4.63 17.92
CA LEU A 223 18.90 -4.03 19.24
C LEU A 223 18.72 -5.04 20.39
N LEU A 224 17.73 -5.92 20.29
CA LEU A 224 17.48 -6.99 21.26
C LEU A 224 18.63 -8.02 21.25
N ASP A 225 19.11 -8.39 20.07
CA ASP A 225 20.23 -9.33 19.88
C ASP A 225 21.48 -8.80 20.58
N PHE A 226 21.81 -7.51 20.41
CA PHE A 226 22.94 -6.90 21.14
C PHE A 226 22.77 -7.07 22.66
N TYR A 227 21.59 -6.77 23.20
CA TYR A 227 21.32 -6.93 24.63
C TYR A 227 21.46 -8.39 25.08
N HIS A 228 20.87 -9.33 24.36
CA HIS A 228 20.90 -10.75 24.72
C HIS A 228 22.30 -11.35 24.61
N GLU A 229 23.08 -10.95 23.60
CA GLU A 229 24.50 -11.32 23.47
C GLU A 229 25.32 -10.80 24.67
N GLU A 230 25.07 -9.56 25.12
CA GLU A 230 25.78 -8.98 26.28
C GLU A 230 25.47 -9.73 27.59
N VAL A 231 24.23 -10.18 27.77
CA VAL A 231 23.79 -10.94 28.95
C VAL A 231 24.30 -12.38 28.87
N GLN A 232 24.04 -13.07 27.76
CA GLN A 232 24.36 -14.48 27.59
C GLN A 232 25.86 -14.74 27.64
N SER A 233 26.65 -13.91 26.96
CA SER A 233 28.11 -14.05 26.94
C SER A 233 28.76 -13.82 28.31
N ARG A 234 28.05 -13.16 29.23
CA ARG A 234 28.48 -12.99 30.63
C ARG A 234 28.01 -14.14 31.52
N MET A 235 26.81 -14.66 31.28
CA MET A 235 26.28 -15.82 32.00
C MET A 235 27.11 -17.08 31.75
N ASP A 236 27.53 -17.32 30.50
CA ASP A 236 28.37 -18.46 30.12
C ASP A 236 29.88 -18.23 30.33
N ARG A 237 30.25 -17.01 30.78
CA ARG A 237 31.63 -16.55 30.99
C ARG A 237 32.50 -16.54 29.72
N SER A 238 31.91 -16.51 28.53
CA SER A 238 32.63 -16.37 27.26
C SER A 238 33.22 -14.98 27.08
N THR A 239 32.54 -13.94 27.55
CA THR A 239 33.08 -12.58 27.67
C THR A 239 33.70 -12.40 29.05
N GLY A 240 35.03 -12.56 29.12
CA GLY A 240 35.80 -12.36 30.35
C GLY A 240 35.95 -10.90 30.77
N CYS A 241 36.40 -10.69 32.00
CA CYS A 241 36.81 -9.38 32.49
C CYS A 241 37.97 -8.82 31.64
N ARG A 242 37.85 -7.56 31.21
CA ARG A 242 38.82 -6.89 30.33
C ARG A 242 39.81 -6.02 31.07
N ASN A 243 39.68 -5.86 32.39
CA ASN A 243 40.64 -5.10 33.18
C ASN A 243 42.02 -5.79 33.13
N PRO A 244 43.09 -5.10 32.67
CA PRO A 244 44.42 -5.67 32.55
C PRO A 244 45.15 -5.81 33.91
N LYS A 245 44.61 -5.24 34.98
CA LYS A 245 45.19 -5.27 36.33
C LYS A 245 44.21 -5.95 37.28
N LEU A 246 44.36 -7.26 37.44
CA LEU A 246 43.56 -8.08 38.34
C LEU A 246 44.44 -8.55 39.49
N ASP A 247 43.97 -8.38 40.72
CA ASP A 247 44.66 -8.88 41.92
C ASP A 247 44.39 -10.39 42.06
N ASP A 248 43.13 -10.80 41.81
CA ASP A 248 42.70 -12.20 41.71
C ASP A 248 41.86 -12.38 40.44
N PRO A 249 42.46 -12.86 39.32
CA PRO A 249 41.79 -12.86 38.02
C PRO A 249 40.46 -13.61 37.98
N GLU A 250 40.32 -14.71 38.74
CA GLU A 250 39.11 -15.53 38.72
C GLU A 250 38.00 -14.89 39.55
N ARG A 251 38.36 -14.39 40.74
CA ARG A 251 37.43 -13.70 41.64
C ARG A 251 37.00 -12.34 41.08
N ASP A 252 37.94 -11.55 40.59
CA ASP A 252 37.68 -10.22 40.05
C ASP A 252 36.83 -10.30 38.77
N ALA A 253 37.06 -11.33 37.94
CA ALA A 253 36.19 -11.58 36.79
C ALA A 253 34.76 -11.98 37.20
N ALA A 254 34.62 -12.85 38.21
CA ALA A 254 33.31 -13.25 38.71
C ALA A 254 32.55 -12.06 39.34
N LEU A 255 33.24 -11.22 40.12
CA LEU A 255 32.66 -10.01 40.72
C LEU A 255 32.28 -8.97 39.66
N CYS A 256 33.12 -8.77 38.64
CA CYS A 256 32.83 -7.87 37.52
C CYS A 256 31.57 -8.31 36.78
N THR A 257 31.44 -9.61 36.48
CA THR A 257 30.25 -10.17 35.83
C THR A 257 29.01 -10.01 36.70
N ALA A 258 29.12 -10.31 38.00
CA ALA A 258 28.01 -10.17 38.93
C ALA A 258 27.54 -8.71 39.08
N ALA A 259 28.46 -7.75 39.12
CA ALA A 259 28.14 -6.32 39.20
C ALA A 259 27.36 -5.84 37.96
N ILE A 260 27.81 -6.22 36.77
CA ILE A 260 27.15 -5.84 35.51
C ILE A 260 25.76 -6.50 35.40
N LEU A 261 25.66 -7.82 35.57
CA LEU A 261 24.38 -8.53 35.47
C LEU A 261 23.39 -8.07 36.55
N GLY A 262 23.88 -7.83 37.77
CA GLY A 262 23.08 -7.27 38.86
C GLY A 262 22.56 -5.87 38.53
N GLY A 263 23.40 -5.00 37.96
CA GLY A 263 23.01 -3.67 37.52
C GLY A 263 21.95 -3.67 36.42
N ILE A 264 22.11 -4.54 35.41
CA ILE A 264 21.12 -4.74 34.35
C ILE A 264 19.78 -5.20 34.96
N TRP A 265 19.81 -6.22 35.83
CA TRP A 265 18.62 -6.75 36.47
C TRP A 265 17.91 -5.73 37.36
N GLN A 266 18.68 -4.92 38.10
CA GLN A 266 18.14 -3.84 38.91
C GLN A 266 17.46 -2.78 38.05
N TYR A 267 18.10 -2.31 36.97
CA TYR A 267 17.52 -1.32 36.06
C TYR A 267 16.19 -1.81 35.45
N LEU A 268 16.16 -3.06 35.01
CA LEU A 268 14.96 -3.70 34.47
C LEU A 268 13.85 -3.84 35.50
N THR A 269 14.20 -4.19 36.73
CA THR A 269 13.26 -4.27 37.86
C THR A 269 12.67 -2.90 38.20
N ASP A 270 13.50 -1.85 38.23
CA ASP A 270 13.07 -0.47 38.49
C ASP A 270 12.16 0.07 37.37
N ALA A 271 12.40 -0.37 36.13
CA ALA A 271 11.54 -0.10 34.97
C ALA A 271 10.28 -0.99 34.90
N ASN A 272 10.00 -1.78 35.94
CA ASN A 272 8.87 -2.72 36.02
C ASN A 272 8.80 -3.70 34.82
N THR A 273 9.96 -4.06 34.26
CA THR A 273 10.10 -4.90 33.07
C THR A 273 11.10 -6.01 33.38
N PRO A 274 10.67 -7.22 33.79
CA PRO A 274 11.57 -8.23 34.34
C PRO A 274 12.62 -8.75 33.33
N PHE A 275 12.32 -8.68 32.03
CA PHE A 275 13.24 -8.98 30.94
C PHE A 275 12.81 -8.25 29.67
N LEU A 276 13.77 -7.94 28.80
CA LEU A 276 13.47 -7.58 27.41
C LEU A 276 13.10 -8.83 26.61
N PRO A 277 12.13 -8.77 25.69
CA PRO A 277 11.70 -9.92 24.90
C PRO A 277 12.82 -10.46 24.02
N GLU A 278 12.76 -11.74 23.65
CA GLU A 278 13.70 -12.35 22.69
C GLU A 278 13.39 -11.96 21.25
N LYS A 279 12.11 -11.71 20.95
CA LYS A 279 11.63 -11.42 19.60
C LYS A 279 11.09 -10.01 19.46
N ALA A 280 11.40 -9.36 18.34
CA ALA A 280 10.92 -8.02 18.02
C ALA A 280 9.39 -7.89 18.03
N GLU A 281 8.66 -8.93 17.63
CA GLU A 281 7.18 -8.97 17.60
C GLU A 281 6.54 -8.75 18.98
N GLN A 282 7.28 -9.07 20.06
CA GLN A 282 6.82 -8.92 21.43
C GLN A 282 7.15 -7.54 22.02
N TYR A 283 7.87 -6.70 21.27
CA TYR A 283 8.27 -5.37 21.70
C TYR A 283 7.33 -4.30 21.11
N SER A 284 6.54 -3.67 21.97
CA SER A 284 5.48 -2.76 21.55
C SER A 284 5.92 -1.33 21.31
N ARG A 285 7.02 -0.88 21.91
CA ARG A 285 7.50 0.50 21.82
C ARG A 285 8.36 0.75 20.58
N SER A 286 8.81 1.98 20.39
CA SER A 286 9.64 2.35 19.24
C SER A 286 11.08 1.85 19.35
N ALA A 287 11.78 1.76 18.22
CA ALA A 287 13.21 1.44 18.24
C ALA A 287 14.01 2.51 18.97
N ASN A 288 13.64 3.79 18.83
CA ASN A 288 14.24 4.88 19.61
C ASN A 288 14.02 4.71 21.12
N ASP A 289 12.83 4.28 21.56
CA ASP A 289 12.59 3.97 22.98
C ASP A 289 13.53 2.85 23.46
N LEU A 290 13.70 1.80 22.67
CA LEU A 290 14.61 0.70 23.00
C LEU A 290 16.06 1.19 23.04
N MET A 291 16.49 2.01 22.08
CA MET A 291 17.82 2.59 22.06
C MET A 291 18.09 3.46 23.29
N CYS A 292 17.14 4.32 23.66
CA CYS A 292 17.24 5.13 24.88
C CYS A 292 17.26 4.24 26.14
N THR A 293 16.45 3.18 26.17
CA THR A 293 16.40 2.22 27.28
C THR A 293 17.76 1.54 27.47
N LEU A 294 18.36 1.04 26.39
CA LEU A 294 19.68 0.39 26.42
C LEU A 294 20.80 1.39 26.76
N ALA A 295 20.77 2.60 26.21
CA ALA A 295 21.75 3.65 26.52
C ALA A 295 21.75 3.98 28.02
N ASN A 296 20.57 4.24 28.59
CA ASN A 296 20.42 4.58 30.01
C ASN A 296 20.81 3.39 30.90
N MET A 297 20.41 2.17 30.52
CA MET A 297 20.77 0.96 31.24
C MET A 297 22.28 0.78 31.30
N PHE A 298 22.99 0.84 30.17
CA PHE A 298 24.42 0.56 30.11
C PHE A 298 25.30 1.68 30.65
N CYS A 299 24.89 2.94 30.52
CA CYS A 299 25.61 4.08 31.11
C CYS A 299 25.47 4.12 32.64
N GLY A 300 24.34 3.63 33.18
CA GLY A 300 24.05 3.67 34.61
C GLY A 300 24.56 2.47 35.42
N LEU A 301 25.29 1.54 34.80
CA LEU A 301 25.71 0.31 35.49
C LEU A 301 26.73 0.57 36.61
N PRO A 302 26.56 -0.04 37.78
CA PRO A 302 27.59 -0.05 38.81
C PRO A 302 28.77 -0.92 38.34
N LEU A 303 29.98 -0.35 38.39
CA LEU A 303 31.23 -1.02 38.00
C LEU A 303 32.19 -1.09 39.19
N LEU A 304 33.08 -2.08 39.16
CA LEU A 304 34.23 -2.13 40.06
C LEU A 304 35.25 -1.05 39.67
N ASP A 305 36.01 -0.55 40.64
CA ASP A 305 37.07 0.43 40.39
C ASP A 305 38.07 -0.10 39.35
N GLY A 306 38.29 0.65 38.26
CA GLY A 306 39.17 0.26 37.17
C GLY A 306 38.57 -0.70 36.12
N HIS A 307 37.28 -1.03 36.22
CA HIS A 307 36.58 -1.90 35.27
C HIS A 307 35.71 -1.15 34.24
N ASP A 308 35.99 0.14 33.98
CA ASP A 308 35.19 0.99 33.07
C ASP A 308 35.00 0.36 31.68
N ILE A 309 36.06 -0.26 31.15
CA ILE A 309 36.09 -0.92 29.84
C ILE A 309 35.29 -2.23 29.76
N CYS A 310 34.86 -2.77 30.91
CA CYS A 310 34.06 -3.99 30.99
C CYS A 310 32.56 -3.69 30.79
N SER A 311 32.15 -2.42 30.91
CA SER A 311 30.77 -2.00 30.68
C SER A 311 30.39 -2.15 29.20
N PRO A 312 29.20 -2.72 28.89
CA PRO A 312 28.62 -2.63 27.56
C PRO A 312 28.49 -1.18 27.06
N GLY A 313 28.37 -0.21 27.97
CA GLY A 313 28.23 1.22 27.66
C GLY A 313 29.43 1.83 26.92
N VAL A 314 30.57 1.15 26.91
CA VAL A 314 31.74 1.58 26.11
C VAL A 314 31.59 1.19 24.63
N ARG A 315 30.90 0.07 24.34
CA ARG A 315 30.69 -0.42 22.97
C ARG A 315 29.36 0.00 22.37
N TYR A 316 28.35 0.16 23.23
CA TYR A 316 27.00 0.49 22.81
C TYR A 316 26.94 1.76 21.94
N PRO A 317 27.65 2.87 22.22
CA PRO A 317 27.63 4.06 21.37
C PRO A 317 28.14 3.79 19.94
N ALA A 318 29.20 2.98 19.80
CA ALA A 318 29.72 2.61 18.48
C ALA A 318 28.73 1.73 17.71
N PHE A 319 28.14 0.74 18.37
CA PHE A 319 27.07 -0.10 17.82
C PHE A 319 25.84 0.74 17.42
N GLN A 320 25.45 1.71 18.24
CA GLN A 320 24.33 2.60 17.98
C GLN A 320 24.58 3.46 16.73
N GLU A 321 25.80 4.00 16.58
CA GLU A 321 26.18 4.80 15.41
C GLU A 321 26.30 3.98 14.12
N GLU A 322 26.74 2.73 14.21
CA GLU A 322 26.75 1.79 13.08
C GLU A 322 25.32 1.43 12.67
N THR A 323 24.47 1.11 13.63
CA THR A 323 23.04 0.83 13.42
C THR A 323 22.36 2.01 12.73
N LYS A 324 22.52 3.24 13.21
CA LYS A 324 21.93 4.43 12.55
C LYS A 324 22.37 4.63 11.09
N LYS A 325 23.52 4.08 10.69
CA LYS A 325 24.09 4.23 9.34
C LYS A 325 23.80 3.04 8.42
N ASP A 326 23.10 2.02 8.91
CA ASP A 326 22.77 0.83 8.13
C ASP A 326 21.96 1.22 6.88
N GLU A 327 22.41 0.74 5.71
CA GLU A 327 21.77 1.05 4.43
C GLU A 327 20.33 0.52 4.33
N ARG A 328 19.96 -0.51 5.12
CA ARG A 328 18.61 -1.10 5.11
C ARG A 328 17.49 -0.09 5.31
N TRP A 329 17.69 0.89 6.20
CA TRP A 329 16.71 1.96 6.47
C TRP A 329 17.17 3.33 5.97
N MET A 330 18.48 3.55 5.75
CA MET A 330 19.01 4.80 5.19
C MET A 330 18.81 4.93 3.67
N ARG A 331 18.62 3.82 2.97
CA ARG A 331 18.29 3.75 1.53
C ARG A 331 17.15 2.76 1.33
N PRO A 332 15.93 3.11 1.76
CA PRO A 332 14.80 2.21 1.58
C PRO A 332 14.52 1.99 0.09
N LEU A 333 13.81 0.90 -0.21
CA LEU A 333 13.33 0.61 -1.56
C LEU A 333 12.63 1.85 -2.15
N LEU A 334 13.14 2.33 -3.28
CA LEU A 334 12.61 3.48 -3.99
C LEU A 334 11.47 3.01 -4.90
N PRO A 335 10.58 3.90 -5.38
CA PRO A 335 9.55 3.55 -6.36
C PRO A 335 10.11 2.81 -7.56
N HIS A 336 11.31 3.19 -8.01
CA HIS A 336 12.00 2.51 -9.08
C HIS A 336 12.73 1.23 -8.62
N HIS A 337 13.02 0.99 -7.34
CA HIS A 337 13.50 -0.31 -6.83
C HIS A 337 12.38 -1.35 -6.71
N LEU A 338 11.13 -0.94 -6.50
CA LEU A 338 9.97 -1.83 -6.70
C LEU A 338 9.68 -2.09 -8.19
N VAL A 339 10.14 -1.21 -9.08
CA VAL A 339 10.06 -1.36 -10.55
C VAL A 339 11.32 -2.02 -11.14
N SER A 340 12.43 -2.09 -10.41
CA SER A 340 13.73 -2.65 -10.85
C SER A 340 13.98 -4.02 -10.24
N SER A 341 13.10 -4.96 -10.55
CA SER A 341 13.60 -6.25 -11.00
C SER A 341 13.33 -6.32 -12.49
N GLU A 342 14.33 -6.02 -13.31
CA GLU A 342 14.31 -6.45 -14.72
C GLU A 342 14.50 -7.97 -14.77
N GLY A 343 13.46 -8.65 -14.36
CA GLY A 343 12.98 -9.91 -14.89
C GLY A 343 11.46 -9.75 -14.98
N PRO A 344 10.74 -10.43 -15.89
CA PRO A 344 9.29 -10.34 -15.92
C PRO A 344 8.77 -10.64 -14.51
N VAL A 345 8.08 -9.66 -13.88
CA VAL A 345 7.39 -9.86 -12.59
C VAL A 345 6.67 -11.18 -12.72
N ALA A 346 7.13 -12.16 -11.94
CA ALA A 346 6.55 -13.47 -11.98
C ALA A 346 5.07 -13.25 -11.71
N PRO A 347 4.18 -13.56 -12.66
CA PRO A 347 2.77 -13.24 -12.51
C PRO A 347 2.28 -13.81 -11.19
N TRP A 348 1.28 -13.23 -10.51
CA TRP A 348 0.84 -13.69 -9.18
C TRP A 348 0.64 -15.23 -9.06
N TYR A 349 0.32 -15.90 -10.17
CA TYR A 349 0.16 -17.36 -10.24
C TYR A 349 1.47 -18.16 -10.31
N ALA A 350 2.62 -17.52 -10.50
CA ALA A 350 3.95 -18.14 -10.56
C ALA A 350 4.43 -18.64 -9.20
N ALA A 351 3.80 -18.17 -8.11
CA ALA A 351 3.97 -18.74 -6.77
C ALA A 351 3.36 -20.16 -6.65
N TYR A 352 2.59 -20.61 -7.65
CA TYR A 352 1.88 -21.90 -7.63
C TYR A 352 2.30 -22.79 -8.81
N PRO A 353 2.22 -24.12 -8.66
CA PRO A 353 2.48 -25.06 -9.74
C PRO A 353 1.62 -24.80 -10.98
N ALA A 354 2.22 -24.93 -12.17
CA ALA A 354 1.48 -24.93 -13.42
C ALA A 354 0.51 -26.14 -13.46
N PRO A 355 -0.75 -25.95 -13.89
CA PRO A 355 -1.67 -27.06 -14.05
C PRO A 355 -1.13 -28.13 -15.02
N ARG A 356 -1.30 -29.39 -14.66
CA ARG A 356 -0.84 -30.55 -15.44
C ARG A 356 -1.93 -31.12 -16.34
N SER A 357 -3.18 -31.03 -15.89
CA SER A 357 -4.35 -31.55 -16.58
C SER A 357 -4.78 -30.64 -17.74
N PRO A 358 -5.28 -31.20 -18.85
CA PRO A 358 -5.80 -30.41 -19.95
C PRO A 358 -7.01 -29.59 -19.51
N VAL A 359 -7.06 -28.32 -19.93
CA VAL A 359 -8.17 -27.42 -19.60
C VAL A 359 -9.38 -27.79 -20.45
N ALA A 360 -10.41 -28.33 -19.82
CA ALA A 360 -11.71 -28.55 -20.46
C ALA A 360 -12.52 -27.24 -20.47
N THR A 361 -13.19 -26.96 -21.58
CA THR A 361 -13.99 -25.74 -21.77
C THR A 361 -15.46 -26.08 -22.03
N ILE A 362 -16.36 -25.19 -21.60
CA ILE A 362 -17.80 -25.25 -21.89
C ILE A 362 -18.23 -23.98 -22.63
N SER A 363 -19.14 -24.12 -23.60
CA SER A 363 -19.67 -22.99 -24.37
C SER A 363 -20.71 -22.19 -23.58
N ARG A 364 -20.86 -20.90 -23.91
CA ARG A 364 -21.90 -20.05 -23.32
C ARG A 364 -23.31 -20.57 -23.59
N ASP A 365 -23.55 -21.12 -24.77
CA ASP A 365 -24.85 -21.68 -25.18
C ASP A 365 -25.24 -22.88 -24.31
N GLU A 366 -24.29 -23.78 -24.04
CA GLU A 366 -24.50 -24.91 -23.12
C GLU A 366 -24.79 -24.45 -21.69
N VAL A 367 -24.02 -23.48 -21.18
CA VAL A 367 -24.24 -22.93 -19.83
C VAL A 367 -25.61 -22.28 -19.74
N LEU A 368 -26.01 -21.46 -20.73
CA LEU A 368 -27.33 -20.84 -20.76
C LEU A 368 -28.45 -21.90 -20.80
N GLY A 369 -28.28 -22.95 -21.59
CA GLY A 369 -29.20 -24.09 -21.63
C GLY A 369 -29.35 -24.76 -20.26
N MET A 370 -28.25 -24.98 -19.56
CA MET A 370 -28.24 -25.54 -18.19
C MET A 370 -28.91 -24.60 -17.19
N LEU A 371 -28.65 -23.28 -17.26
CA LEU A 371 -29.25 -22.27 -16.38
C LEU A 371 -30.77 -22.21 -16.52
N LYS A 372 -31.29 -22.32 -17.75
CA LYS A 372 -32.72 -22.35 -18.07
C LYS A 372 -33.39 -23.66 -17.67
N ALA A 373 -32.73 -24.79 -17.90
CA ALA A 373 -33.28 -26.11 -17.64
C ALA A 373 -33.39 -26.43 -16.14
N THR A 374 -32.50 -25.86 -15.31
CA THR A 374 -32.43 -26.22 -13.88
C THR A 374 -32.38 -24.97 -12.98
N PRO A 375 -33.39 -24.76 -12.11
CA PRO A 375 -33.41 -23.62 -11.20
C PRO A 375 -32.33 -23.76 -10.11
N LEU A 376 -31.83 -22.64 -9.59
CA LEU A 376 -30.64 -22.55 -8.72
C LEU A 376 -30.62 -23.60 -7.57
N GLY A 377 -31.73 -23.79 -6.86
CA GLY A 377 -31.81 -24.74 -5.73
C GLY A 377 -31.85 -26.23 -6.09
N LYS A 378 -31.79 -26.58 -7.39
CA LYS A 378 -31.79 -27.97 -7.88
C LYS A 378 -30.60 -28.28 -8.79
N ARG A 379 -29.64 -27.35 -8.92
CA ARG A 379 -28.48 -27.52 -9.80
C ARG A 379 -27.48 -28.49 -9.18
N ASP A 380 -26.87 -29.31 -10.01
CA ASP A 380 -25.67 -30.09 -9.72
C ASP A 380 -24.42 -29.43 -10.33
N PHE A 381 -24.50 -28.12 -10.60
CA PHE A 381 -23.40 -27.34 -11.16
C PHE A 381 -23.35 -25.94 -10.57
N ILE A 382 -22.15 -25.36 -10.55
CA ILE A 382 -21.89 -24.02 -10.03
C ILE A 382 -21.01 -23.21 -10.99
N LEU A 383 -21.27 -21.91 -11.05
CA LEU A 383 -20.40 -20.95 -11.72
C LEU A 383 -19.56 -20.19 -10.69
N ILE A 384 -18.27 -20.05 -10.94
CA ILE A 384 -17.33 -19.33 -10.07
C ILE A 384 -16.68 -18.19 -10.86
N ASP A 385 -16.96 -16.96 -10.45
CA ASP A 385 -16.34 -15.75 -10.97
C ASP A 385 -14.98 -15.53 -10.28
N LEU A 386 -13.91 -15.50 -11.07
CA LEU A 386 -12.53 -15.36 -10.61
C LEU A 386 -12.02 -13.92 -10.63
N ARG A 387 -12.88 -12.94 -10.94
CA ARG A 387 -12.52 -11.51 -11.00
C ARG A 387 -12.31 -10.92 -9.61
N ARG A 388 -11.47 -9.88 -9.52
CA ARG A 388 -11.17 -9.14 -8.28
C ARG A 388 -11.41 -7.65 -8.52
N ASN A 389 -10.37 -6.89 -8.85
CA ASN A 389 -10.48 -5.47 -9.15
C ASN A 389 -11.24 -5.21 -10.46
N ASP A 390 -11.40 -6.23 -11.30
CA ASP A 390 -12.20 -6.21 -12.54
C ASP A 390 -13.62 -6.81 -12.37
N PHE A 391 -14.12 -6.88 -11.13
CA PHE A 391 -15.46 -7.35 -10.78
C PHE A 391 -16.51 -6.26 -10.99
N GLU A 392 -16.60 -5.78 -12.23
CA GLU A 392 -17.52 -4.71 -12.65
C GLU A 392 -18.47 -5.24 -13.74
N GLY A 393 -19.58 -4.54 -13.98
CA GLY A 393 -20.52 -4.87 -15.06
C GLY A 393 -21.52 -5.99 -14.75
N GLY A 394 -21.59 -6.43 -13.49
CA GLY A 394 -22.46 -7.53 -13.06
C GLY A 394 -21.82 -8.91 -13.21
N THR A 395 -22.58 -9.95 -12.85
CA THR A 395 -22.13 -11.35 -12.83
C THR A 395 -23.15 -12.27 -13.49
N ILE A 396 -22.75 -13.48 -13.88
CA ILE A 396 -23.72 -14.47 -14.39
C ILE A 396 -24.58 -14.97 -13.23
N ARG A 397 -25.90 -15.01 -13.43
CA ARG A 397 -26.88 -15.31 -12.39
C ARG A 397 -26.64 -16.67 -11.73
N GLY A 398 -26.55 -16.65 -10.40
CA GLY A 398 -26.28 -17.83 -9.58
C GLY A 398 -24.82 -18.25 -9.54
N SER A 399 -23.90 -17.37 -9.93
CA SER A 399 -22.47 -17.53 -9.68
C SER A 399 -22.07 -17.04 -8.28
N ILE A 400 -20.95 -17.55 -7.79
CA ILE A 400 -20.27 -17.04 -6.60
C ILE A 400 -18.94 -16.41 -7.02
N ASN A 401 -18.47 -15.39 -6.30
CA ASN A 401 -17.18 -14.77 -6.56
C ASN A 401 -16.09 -15.36 -5.65
N LEU A 402 -15.06 -15.95 -6.26
CA LEU A 402 -13.87 -16.44 -5.58
C LEU A 402 -12.64 -16.00 -6.39
N PRO A 403 -12.00 -14.86 -6.02
CA PRO A 403 -10.85 -14.34 -6.75
C PRO A 403 -9.73 -15.37 -6.97
N ALA A 404 -9.17 -15.40 -8.18
CA ALA A 404 -8.16 -16.39 -8.55
C ALA A 404 -6.90 -16.37 -7.65
N GLN A 405 -6.56 -15.20 -7.12
CA GLN A 405 -5.36 -14.94 -6.31
C GLN A 405 -5.34 -15.75 -5.00
N SER A 406 -6.52 -16.04 -4.43
CA SER A 406 -6.69 -16.77 -3.17
C SER A 406 -7.21 -18.20 -3.36
N LEU A 407 -7.43 -18.63 -4.61
CA LEU A 407 -8.10 -19.91 -4.90
C LEU A 407 -7.18 -21.12 -4.67
N TYR A 408 -5.92 -21.07 -5.09
CA TYR A 408 -5.02 -22.23 -5.02
C TYR A 408 -4.79 -22.74 -3.59
N PRO A 409 -4.47 -21.89 -2.59
CA PRO A 409 -4.29 -22.35 -1.22
C PRO A 409 -5.56 -22.92 -0.57
N THR A 410 -6.74 -22.52 -1.06
CA THR A 410 -8.05 -22.90 -0.50
C THR A 410 -8.75 -24.01 -1.30
N LEU A 411 -8.10 -24.54 -2.34
CA LEU A 411 -8.70 -25.44 -3.32
C LEU A 411 -9.25 -26.73 -2.71
N SER A 412 -8.58 -27.29 -1.70
CA SER A 412 -9.03 -28.49 -0.98
C SER A 412 -10.33 -28.23 -0.21
N THR A 413 -10.44 -27.07 0.44
CA THR A 413 -11.66 -26.63 1.13
C THR A 413 -12.79 -26.40 0.13
N VAL A 414 -12.51 -25.69 -0.97
CA VAL A 414 -13.49 -25.46 -2.05
C VAL A 414 -14.00 -26.79 -2.60
N TYR A 415 -13.13 -27.73 -2.93
CA TYR A 415 -13.51 -29.06 -3.39
C TYR A 415 -14.41 -29.78 -2.38
N ALA A 416 -14.00 -29.86 -1.11
CA ALA A 416 -14.76 -30.53 -0.06
C ALA A 416 -16.17 -29.94 0.10
N THR A 417 -16.27 -28.61 0.10
CA THR A 417 -17.56 -27.90 0.18
C THR A 417 -18.45 -28.20 -1.03
N LEU A 418 -17.90 -28.14 -2.25
CA LEU A 418 -18.65 -28.39 -3.48
C LEU A 418 -19.09 -29.86 -3.60
N LYS A 419 -18.24 -30.81 -3.19
CA LYS A 419 -18.57 -32.24 -3.16
C LYS A 419 -19.68 -32.53 -2.15
N ALA A 420 -19.60 -31.94 -0.95
CA ALA A 420 -20.65 -32.06 0.08
C ALA A 420 -21.98 -31.46 -0.38
N ALA A 421 -21.93 -30.38 -1.18
CA ALA A 421 -23.10 -29.77 -1.80
C ALA A 421 -23.66 -30.58 -2.99
N GLY A 422 -23.04 -31.71 -3.37
CA GLY A 422 -23.48 -32.55 -4.48
C GLY A 422 -23.21 -31.95 -5.87
N MET A 423 -22.26 -31.02 -5.98
CA MET A 423 -21.90 -30.43 -7.26
C MET A 423 -21.10 -31.42 -8.11
N ARG A 424 -21.53 -31.60 -9.36
CA ARG A 424 -20.87 -32.41 -10.39
C ARG A 424 -20.11 -31.58 -11.41
N LYS A 425 -20.48 -30.32 -11.65
CA LYS A 425 -19.77 -29.43 -12.58
C LYS A 425 -19.39 -28.11 -11.93
N VAL A 426 -18.11 -27.77 -11.98
CA VAL A 426 -17.56 -26.51 -11.49
C VAL A 426 -17.06 -25.70 -12.68
N ILE A 427 -17.74 -24.60 -12.97
CA ILE A 427 -17.53 -23.79 -14.18
C ILE A 427 -16.88 -22.47 -13.78
N PHE A 428 -15.59 -22.35 -14.06
CA PHE A 428 -14.82 -21.15 -13.79
C PHE A 428 -14.94 -20.13 -14.93
N TYR A 429 -15.03 -18.86 -14.58
CA TYR A 429 -14.91 -17.79 -15.55
C TYR A 429 -14.13 -16.60 -14.99
N CYS A 430 -13.47 -15.85 -15.86
CA CYS A 430 -12.95 -14.52 -15.56
C CYS A 430 -13.35 -13.57 -16.68
N GLY A 431 -12.61 -12.47 -16.91
CA GLY A 431 -12.85 -11.58 -18.05
C GLY A 431 -13.02 -12.33 -19.39
N SER A 432 -11.97 -13.00 -19.87
CA SER A 432 -11.96 -13.78 -21.14
C SER A 432 -11.80 -15.29 -20.95
N SER A 433 -11.55 -15.74 -19.71
CA SER A 433 -11.16 -17.11 -19.35
C SER A 433 -9.88 -17.67 -20.00
N THR A 434 -9.08 -16.84 -20.70
CA THR A 434 -7.81 -17.27 -21.31
C THR A 434 -6.63 -17.30 -20.34
N GLY A 435 -6.75 -16.62 -19.19
CA GLY A 435 -5.70 -16.52 -18.17
C GLY A 435 -6.07 -17.15 -16.83
N ARG A 436 -6.88 -16.44 -16.02
CA ARG A 436 -7.30 -16.92 -14.69
C ARG A 436 -8.20 -18.15 -14.78
N GLY A 437 -9.18 -18.12 -15.70
CA GLY A 437 -10.12 -19.21 -15.94
C GLY A 437 -9.42 -20.53 -16.25
N SER A 438 -8.56 -20.55 -17.27
CA SER A 438 -7.81 -21.75 -17.65
C SER A 438 -6.96 -22.33 -16.51
N ARG A 439 -6.30 -21.47 -15.71
CA ARG A 439 -5.49 -21.91 -14.57
C ARG A 439 -6.33 -22.53 -13.45
N ALA A 440 -7.40 -21.86 -13.02
CA ALA A 440 -8.28 -22.36 -11.97
C ALA A 440 -8.90 -23.71 -12.36
N THR A 441 -9.34 -23.84 -13.61
CA THR A 441 -9.86 -25.10 -14.15
C THR A 441 -8.81 -26.21 -14.09
N GLY A 442 -7.59 -25.94 -14.53
CA GLY A 442 -6.51 -26.92 -14.47
C GLY A 442 -6.12 -27.30 -13.03
N TRP A 443 -6.09 -26.35 -12.09
CA TRP A 443 -5.79 -26.63 -10.69
C TRP A 443 -6.83 -27.55 -10.05
N LEU A 444 -8.12 -27.29 -10.25
CA LEU A 444 -9.15 -28.18 -9.73
C LEU A 444 -9.10 -29.54 -10.42
N ALA A 445 -8.87 -29.60 -11.74
CA ALA A 445 -8.70 -30.87 -12.45
C ALA A 445 -7.53 -31.71 -11.89
N ASP A 446 -6.39 -31.08 -11.60
CA ASP A 446 -5.25 -31.73 -10.94
C ASP A 446 -5.62 -32.24 -9.54
N HIS A 447 -6.38 -31.46 -8.78
CA HIS A 447 -6.85 -31.88 -7.46
C HIS A 447 -7.79 -33.09 -7.56
N LEU A 448 -8.77 -33.06 -8.47
CA LEU A 448 -9.70 -34.17 -8.72
C LEU A 448 -8.97 -35.45 -9.10
N ALA A 449 -7.96 -35.36 -9.98
CA ALA A 449 -7.11 -36.48 -10.33
C ALA A 449 -6.31 -37.01 -9.12
N SER A 450 -5.80 -36.12 -8.26
CA SER A 450 -5.05 -36.50 -7.06
C SER A 450 -5.88 -37.23 -6.00
N VAL A 451 -7.18 -36.92 -5.90
CA VAL A 451 -8.11 -37.57 -4.97
C VAL A 451 -8.92 -38.71 -5.61
N GLY A 452 -8.74 -38.94 -6.91
CA GLY A 452 -9.43 -39.98 -7.68
C GLY A 452 -10.93 -39.72 -7.90
N ASP A 453 -11.36 -38.45 -7.88
CA ASP A 453 -12.77 -38.10 -8.14
C ASP A 453 -13.04 -38.00 -9.64
N THR A 454 -13.82 -38.95 -10.16
CA THR A 454 -14.25 -39.00 -11.56
C THR A 454 -15.66 -38.45 -11.78
N ASP A 455 -16.39 -38.12 -10.71
CA ASP A 455 -17.79 -37.67 -10.79
C ASP A 455 -17.87 -36.15 -11.02
N MET A 456 -16.93 -35.40 -10.44
CA MET A 456 -16.88 -33.94 -10.57
C MET A 456 -16.04 -33.53 -11.79
N GLN A 457 -16.53 -32.53 -12.54
CA GLN A 457 -15.87 -31.95 -13.70
C GLN A 457 -15.45 -30.52 -13.42
N SER A 458 -14.21 -30.17 -13.77
CA SER A 458 -13.73 -28.80 -13.79
C SER A 458 -13.74 -28.25 -15.21
N LEU A 459 -14.41 -27.13 -15.42
CA LEU A 459 -14.66 -26.54 -16.75
C LEU A 459 -14.32 -25.04 -16.73
N ALA A 460 -13.84 -24.50 -17.85
CA ALA A 460 -13.70 -23.07 -18.08
C ALA A 460 -14.80 -22.57 -19.04
N LEU A 461 -15.50 -21.50 -18.69
CA LEU A 461 -16.45 -20.85 -19.61
C LEU A 461 -15.70 -20.16 -20.74
N ALA A 462 -15.86 -20.66 -21.97
CA ALA A 462 -15.22 -20.09 -23.15
C ALA A 462 -15.66 -18.63 -23.37
N GLY A 463 -14.70 -17.74 -23.61
CA GLY A 463 -14.95 -16.30 -23.79
C GLY A 463 -15.18 -15.52 -22.49
N GLY A 464 -15.31 -16.20 -21.35
CA GLY A 464 -15.52 -15.59 -20.03
C GLY A 464 -16.77 -14.71 -19.97
N ILE A 465 -16.81 -13.81 -18.99
CA ILE A 465 -17.95 -12.89 -18.84
C ILE A 465 -18.02 -11.86 -19.97
N LYS A 466 -16.88 -11.48 -20.59
CA LYS A 466 -16.88 -10.60 -21.77
C LYS A 466 -17.63 -11.24 -22.93
N GLY A 467 -17.36 -12.52 -23.19
CA GLY A 467 -18.05 -13.29 -24.22
C GLY A 467 -19.52 -13.55 -23.90
N TRP A 468 -19.91 -13.51 -22.62
CA TRP A 468 -21.31 -13.62 -22.18
C TRP A 468 -22.07 -12.30 -22.37
N ALA A 469 -21.55 -11.20 -21.83
CA ALA A 469 -22.19 -9.88 -21.87
C ALA A 469 -22.33 -9.35 -23.32
N ALA A 470 -21.37 -9.66 -24.20
CA ALA A 470 -21.42 -9.27 -25.61
C ALA A 470 -22.27 -10.18 -26.51
N ALA A 471 -22.89 -11.25 -25.98
CA ALA A 471 -23.60 -12.25 -26.78
C ALA A 471 -25.06 -11.90 -27.11
N GLY A 472 -25.57 -10.76 -26.63
CA GLY A 472 -26.91 -10.25 -26.91
C GLY A 472 -27.86 -10.28 -25.71
N GLY A 473 -29.07 -9.73 -25.89
CA GLY A 473 -30.02 -9.46 -24.81
C GLY A 473 -30.41 -10.69 -23.99
N GLU A 474 -30.54 -11.86 -24.63
CA GLU A 474 -30.88 -13.11 -23.95
C GLU A 474 -29.82 -13.55 -22.93
N TYR A 475 -28.54 -13.19 -23.13
CA TYR A 475 -27.47 -13.47 -22.19
C TYR A 475 -27.42 -12.43 -21.06
N VAL A 476 -27.67 -11.16 -21.41
CA VAL A 476 -27.76 -10.04 -20.47
C VAL A 476 -28.88 -10.24 -19.44
N GLU A 477 -30.03 -10.79 -19.85
CA GLU A 477 -31.13 -11.14 -18.93
C GLU A 477 -30.74 -12.14 -17.83
N TRP A 478 -29.70 -12.94 -18.08
CA TRP A 478 -29.13 -13.91 -17.15
C TRP A 478 -27.91 -13.38 -16.41
N MET A 479 -27.72 -12.06 -16.38
CA MET A 479 -26.77 -11.39 -15.51
C MET A 479 -27.47 -10.71 -14.34
N ASP A 480 -26.83 -10.75 -13.17
CA ASP A 480 -27.26 -10.01 -11.99
C ASP A 480 -26.39 -8.76 -11.85
N GLY A 481 -27.04 -7.60 -11.65
CA GLY A 481 -26.36 -6.31 -11.58
C GLY A 481 -25.70 -5.88 -12.90
N TYR A 482 -26.28 -6.29 -14.04
CA TYR A 482 -25.76 -5.89 -15.35
C TYR A 482 -25.72 -4.37 -15.49
N ASP A 483 -24.53 -3.86 -15.77
CA ASP A 483 -24.31 -2.46 -16.10
C ASP A 483 -23.83 -2.36 -17.54
N ALA A 484 -24.72 -1.87 -18.41
CA ALA A 484 -24.46 -1.72 -19.84
C ALA A 484 -23.23 -0.83 -20.11
N THR A 485 -22.97 0.17 -19.26
CA THR A 485 -21.88 1.13 -19.45
C THR A 485 -20.49 0.49 -19.35
N VAL A 486 -20.39 -0.64 -18.66
CA VAL A 486 -19.15 -1.42 -18.53
C VAL A 486 -18.85 -2.23 -19.81
N TRP A 487 -19.89 -2.72 -20.49
CA TRP A 487 -19.74 -3.62 -21.64
C TRP A 487 -19.79 -2.93 -23.00
N GLU A 488 -20.44 -1.76 -23.10
CA GLU A 488 -20.53 -0.97 -24.33
C GLU A 488 -19.18 -0.39 -24.81
N LYS A 489 -18.16 -0.36 -23.93
CA LYS A 489 -16.77 0.02 -24.27
C LYS A 489 -16.02 -1.00 -25.14
N SER A 490 -16.59 -2.20 -25.37
CA SER A 490 -15.85 -3.37 -25.87
C SER A 490 -16.27 -3.89 -27.25
N ALA A 491 -17.20 -3.24 -27.95
CA ALA A 491 -17.51 -3.63 -29.33
C ALA A 491 -16.38 -3.16 -30.27
N PRO A 492 -15.70 -4.06 -31.01
CA PRO A 492 -14.80 -3.63 -32.07
C PRO A 492 -15.63 -2.90 -33.13
N GLY A 493 -15.21 -1.69 -33.50
CA GLY A 493 -15.72 -1.01 -34.69
C GLY A 493 -15.60 -1.94 -35.90
N CYS A 494 -16.66 -1.97 -36.70
CA CYS A 494 -16.78 -2.71 -37.95
C CYS A 494 -15.75 -2.25 -38.98
#